data_AF-A0A0F0L3L6-F1
#
_entry.id   AF-A0A0F0L3L6-F1
#
_cell.length_a   1.000
_cell.length_b   1.000
_cell.length_c   1.000
_cell.angle_alpha   90.00
_cell.angle_beta   90.00
_cell.angle_gamma   90.00
#
_symmetry.space_group_name_H-M   'P 1'
#
loop_
_entity.id
_entity.type
_entity.pdbx_description
1 polymer ?
#
loop_
_entity_poly.entity_id
_entity_poly.type
_entity_poly.pdbx_seq_one_letter_code
_entity_poly.pdbx_strand_id
1 'polypeptide(L)' 'MVERSALENEKYIDYAALLERLERQFPTISRDRIEQIIVAENDAITGGFLLVVPAGVATGAIEMLTRESSPAADGEAVA' A
#
# COMPACT_ATOMS: atom_id res chain seq x y z
N MET A 1 6.30 -6.89 -16.39
CA MET A 1 6.45 -7.98 -15.41
C MET A 1 7.60 -7.57 -14.51
N VAL A 2 7.33 -7.04 -13.32
CA VAL A 2 8.42 -6.65 -12.40
C VAL A 2 9.07 -7.94 -11.93
N GLU A 3 10.32 -8.15 -12.34
CA GLU A 3 11.12 -9.25 -11.82
C GLU A 3 11.23 -9.08 -10.30
N ARG A 4 10.81 -10.12 -9.56
CA ARG A 4 10.92 -10.19 -8.10
C ARG A 4 12.38 -10.19 -7.62
N SER A 5 13.33 -10.17 -8.54
CA SER A 5 14.75 -10.42 -8.36
C SER A 5 15.55 -9.18 -7.91
N ALA A 6 14.92 -8.01 -7.72
CA ALA A 6 15.57 -6.83 -7.13
C ALA A 6 15.12 -6.54 -5.67
N LEU A 7 14.40 -7.48 -5.05
CA LEU A 7 14.13 -7.52 -3.60
C LEU A 7 15.25 -8.26 -2.83
N GLU A 8 16.40 -8.46 -3.46
CA GLU A 8 17.63 -8.98 -2.83
C GLU A 8 18.32 -7.91 -1.95
N ASN A 9 17.54 -7.27 -1.07
CA ASN A 9 18.01 -6.47 0.04
C ASN A 9 17.28 -6.96 1.31
N GLU A 10 17.69 -8.11 1.82
CA GLU A 10 17.68 -8.65 3.20
C GLU A 10 16.78 -8.09 4.34
N LYS A 11 15.75 -7.22 4.16
CA LYS A 11 15.11 -6.53 5.31
C LYS A 11 13.60 -6.31 5.23
N TYR A 12 12.86 -7.08 4.44
CA TYR A 12 11.41 -7.07 4.53
C TYR A 12 10.93 -8.28 5.33
N ILE A 13 10.20 -8.03 6.41
CA ILE A 13 9.58 -9.05 7.25
C ILE A 13 8.08 -9.03 6.94
N ASP A 14 7.47 -10.21 6.85
CA ASP A 14 6.03 -10.35 6.71
C ASP A 14 5.28 -9.74 7.91
N TYR A 15 4.17 -9.05 7.66
CA TYR A 15 3.40 -8.37 8.70
C TYR A 15 2.83 -9.34 9.74
N ALA A 16 2.27 -10.48 9.32
CA ALA A 16 1.70 -11.45 10.24
C ALA A 16 2.80 -12.10 11.10
N ALA A 17 3.93 -12.45 10.49
CA ALA A 17 5.08 -12.98 11.22
C ALA A 17 5.67 -11.98 12.23
N LEU A 18 5.72 -10.69 11.89
CA LEU A 18 6.12 -9.62 12.81
C LEU A 18 5.14 -9.48 13.97
N LEU A 19 3.84 -9.46 13.67
CA LEU A 19 2.78 -9.34 14.67
C LEU A 19 2.79 -10.51 15.66
N GLU A 20 2.84 -11.74 15.18
CA GLU A 20 2.91 -12.95 16.02
C GLU A 20 4.15 -12.95 16.92
N ARG A 21 5.29 -12.48 16.39
CA ARG A 21 6.53 -12.37 17.17
C ARG A 21 6.38 -11.36 18.30
N LEU A 22 5.77 -10.20 18.03
CA LEU A 22 5.58 -9.14 19.02
C LEU A 22 4.54 -9.53 20.08
N GLU A 23 3.44 -10.20 19.70
CA GLU A 23 2.46 -10.74 20.64
C GLU A 23 3.11 -11.72 21.63
N ARG A 24 3.99 -12.60 21.13
CA ARG A 24 4.72 -13.57 21.97
C ARG A 24 5.72 -12.90 22.91
N GLN A 25 6.37 -11.83 22.44
CA GLN A 25 7.40 -11.12 23.20
C GLN A 25 6.79 -10.17 24.26
N PHE A 26 5.59 -9.64 24.00
CA PHE A 26 4.91 -8.68 24.87
C PHE A 26 3.47 -9.14 25.18
N PRO A 27 3.29 -10.26 25.92
CA PRO A 27 1.98 -10.88 26.10
C PRO A 27 0.98 -10.05 26.93
N THR A 28 1.45 -9.00 27.61
CA THR A 28 0.60 -8.08 28.39
C THR A 28 0.07 -6.90 27.55
N ILE A 29 0.58 -6.72 26.34
CA ILE A 29 0.15 -5.67 25.41
C ILE A 29 -0.90 -6.25 24.48
N SER A 30 -2.01 -5.53 24.28
CA SER A 30 -3.05 -5.98 23.36
C SER A 30 -2.55 -5.99 21.92
N ARG A 31 -3.04 -6.95 21.14
CA ARG A 31 -2.78 -7.05 19.70
C ARG A 31 -3.04 -5.74 18.98
N ASP A 32 -4.21 -5.14 19.20
CA ASP A 32 -4.60 -3.85 18.59
C ASP A 32 -3.54 -2.76 18.83
N ARG A 33 -2.96 -2.72 20.03
CA ARG A 33 -1.91 -1.75 20.34
C ARG A 33 -0.61 -2.03 19.59
N ILE A 34 -0.25 -3.29 19.40
CA ILE A 34 0.91 -3.70 18.61
C ILE A 34 0.71 -3.31 17.14
N GLU A 35 -0.47 -3.58 16.57
CA GLU A 35 -0.82 -3.21 15.19
C GLU A 35 -0.73 -1.70 14.97
N GLN A 36 -1.26 -0.89 15.90
CA GLN A 36 -1.13 0.57 15.86
C GLN A 36 0.33 1.04 15.86
N ILE A 37 1.19 0.40 16.66
CA ILE A 37 2.62 0.74 16.72
C ILE A 37 3.29 0.40 15.39
N ILE A 38 3.03 -0.79 14.82
CA ILE A 38 3.61 -1.19 13.53
C ILE A 38 3.23 -0.19 12.44
N VAL A 39 1.96 0.23 12.38
CA VAL A 39 1.50 1.23 11.40
C VAL A 39 2.18 2.58 11.62
N ALA A 40 2.27 3.06 12.86
CA ALA A 40 2.92 4.33 13.17
C ALA A 40 4.42 4.33 12.84
N GLU A 41 5.13 3.23 13.13
CA GLU A 41 6.55 3.07 12.79
C GLU A 41 6.75 2.99 11.28
N ASN A 42 5.87 2.26 10.58
CA ASN A 42 5.91 2.20 9.12
C ASN A 42 5.71 3.59 8.51
N ASP A 43 4.72 4.34 8.98
CA ASP A 43 4.48 5.72 8.54
C ASP A 43 5.67 6.63 8.84
N ALA A 44 6.25 6.56 10.04
CA ALA A 44 7.40 7.38 10.42
C ALA A 44 8.65 7.10 9.55
N ILE A 45 8.86 5.84 9.15
CA ILE A 45 10.01 5.44 8.32
C ILE A 45 9.76 5.73 6.84
N THR A 46 8.54 5.47 6.37
CA THR A 46 8.17 5.58 4.95
C THR A 46 7.57 6.93 4.59
N GLY A 47 7.31 7.81 5.55
CA GLY A 47 6.58 9.07 5.30
C GLY A 47 5.18 8.86 4.70
N GLY A 48 4.55 7.70 4.96
CA GLY A 48 3.26 7.32 4.37
C GLY A 48 3.33 6.90 2.90
N PHE A 49 4.53 6.72 2.33
CA PHE A 49 4.67 6.26 0.94
C PHE A 49 4.22 4.80 0.77
N LEU A 50 3.28 4.58 -0.15
CA LEU A 50 2.80 3.26 -0.53
C LEU A 50 3.85 2.53 -1.39
N LEU A 51 4.79 1.83 -0.74
CA LEU A 51 5.86 1.09 -1.44
C LEU A 51 5.36 -0.19 -2.13
N VAL A 52 4.33 -0.85 -1.56
CA VAL A 52 3.72 -2.06 -2.12
C VAL A 52 2.20 -1.94 -2.01
N VAL A 53 1.50 -2.13 -3.13
CA VAL A 53 0.02 -2.09 -3.19
C VAL A 53 -0.53 -3.27 -3.98
N PRO A 54 -1.77 -3.72 -3.71
CA PRO A 54 -2.42 -4.75 -4.52
C PRO A 54 -2.51 -4.35 -5.99
N ALA A 55 -2.33 -5.32 -6.90
CA ALA A 55 -2.36 -5.04 -8.35
C ALA A 55 -3.67 -4.37 -8.82
N GLY A 56 -4.80 -4.69 -8.19
CA GLY A 56 -6.09 -4.06 -8.50
C GLY A 56 -6.13 -2.55 -8.24
N VAL A 57 -5.33 -2.04 -7.29
CA VAL A 57 -5.21 -0.59 -7.03
C VAL A 57 -4.57 0.10 -8.24
N ALA A 58 -3.56 -0.51 -8.86
CA ALA A 58 -2.94 0.02 -10.07
C ALA A 58 -3.93 0.08 -11.24
N THR A 59 -4.73 -0.98 -11.43
CA THR A 59 -5.78 -0.99 -12.45
C THR A 59 -6.81 0.12 -12.24
N GLY A 60 -7.35 0.25 -11.02
CA GLY A 60 -8.33 1.30 -10.71
C GLY A 60 -7.76 2.72 -10.89
N ALA A 61 -6.49 2.93 -10.52
CA ALA A 61 -5.83 4.21 -10.74
C ALA A 61 -5.72 4.56 -12.24
N ILE A 62 -5.36 3.59 -13.08
CA ILE A 62 -5.29 3.78 -14.55
C ILE A 62 -6.67 4.13 -15.12
N GLU A 63 -7.72 3.43 -14.69
CA GLU A 63 -9.09 3.70 -15.15
C GLU A 63 -9.56 5.11 -14.79
N MET A 64 -9.28 5.56 -13.57
CA MET A 64 -9.63 6.92 -13.11
C MET A 64 -8.89 7.99 -13.93
N LEU A 65 -7.57 7.85 -14.08
CA LEU A 65 -6.76 8.80 -14.84
C LEU A 65 -7.16 8.84 -16.32
N THR A 66 -7.55 7.70 -16.90
CA THR A 66 -8.04 7.62 -18.29
C THR A 66 -9.35 8.38 -18.45
N ARG A 67 -10.27 8.25 -17.48
CA ARG A 67 -11.53 9.00 -17.47
C ARG A 67 -11.29 10.51 -17.37
N GLU A 68 -10.40 10.94 -16.49
CA GLU A 68 -10.06 12.36 -16.30
C GLU A 68 -9.32 12.96 -17.50
N SER A 69 -8.52 12.15 -18.20
CA SER A 69 -7.76 12.58 -19.38
C SER A 69 -8.56 12.56 -20.68
N SER A 70 -9.74 11.94 -20.68
CA SER A 70 -10.63 11.92 -21.84
C SER A 70 -11.51 13.18 -21.79
N PRO A 71 -11.26 14.20 -22.63
CA PRO A 71 -12.15 15.35 -22.69
C PRO A 71 -13.53 14.83 -23.10
N ALA A 72 -14.56 15.24 -22.37
CA ALA A 72 -15.95 14.95 -22.73
C ALA A 72 -16.16 15.38 -24.19
N ALA A 73 -16.20 14.41 -25.09
CA ALA A 73 -16.47 14.64 -26.50
C ALA A 73 -17.97 14.69 -26.71
N ASP A 74 -18.69 15.56 -25.99
CA ASP A 74 -20.13 15.74 -26.22
C ASP A 74 -20.55 17.17 -25.84
N GLY A 75 -20.88 17.97 -26.87
CA GLY A 75 -21.36 19.34 -26.71
C GLY A 75 -21.55 20.12 -28.02
N GLU A 76 -22.19 19.51 -29.02
CA GLU A 76 -23.12 20.16 -29.96
C GLU A 76 -22.66 21.42 -30.74
N ALA A 77 -22.19 21.21 -31.97
CA ALA A 77 -22.18 22.26 -33.00
C ALA A 77 -23.62 22.46 -33.52
N VAL A 78 -24.36 23.39 -32.92
CA VAL A 78 -25.54 23.98 -33.56
C VAL A 78 -25.08 24.95 -34.66
N ALA A 79 -25.22 24.51 -35.90
CA ALA A 79 -25.15 25.35 -37.11
C ALA A 79 -26.54 25.91 -37.44
#